data_AF-A0A2P7ZAX6-F1
#
_entry.id   AF-A0A2P7ZAX6-F1
#
_cell.length_a   1.000
_cell.length_b   1.000
_cell.length_c   1.000
_cell.angle_alpha   90.00
_cell.angle_beta   90.00
_cell.angle_gamma   90.00
#
_symmetry.space_group_name_H-M   'P 1'
#
loop_
_entity.id
_entity.type
_entity.pdbx_description
1 polymer ?
#
loop_
_entity_poly.entity_id
_entity_poly.type
_entity_poly.pdbx_seq_one_letter_code
_entity_poly.pdbx_strand_id
1 'polypeptide(L)'
;MTPNSNAIAHAYRHLLRSSYQAVRFAKPARYVLRDRLRTAFRTAPPTSELSPRKLDRTLEFLEGAASVNGYEHRLLRNLVQYWGQDMHYKPGRTPRRVVVEYRPVIQGNVNAMVNEMGRTLDIYL
;
A
#
# COMPACT_ATOMS: atom_id res chain seq x y z
N MET A 1 17.90 -11.05 -18.69
CA MET A 1 17.67 -12.04 -17.61
C MET A 1 16.24 -11.85 -17.15
N THR A 2 15.30 -12.72 -17.52
CA THR A 2 13.91 -12.61 -17.06
C THR A 2 13.88 -12.86 -15.55
N PRO A 3 13.23 -12.01 -14.74
CA PRO A 3 13.14 -12.32 -13.32
C PRO A 3 12.43 -13.65 -13.15
N ASN A 4 13.02 -14.52 -12.34
CA ASN A 4 12.50 -15.85 -12.07
C ASN A 4 11.07 -15.71 -11.56
N SER A 5 10.09 -16.17 -12.34
CA SER A 5 8.65 -16.03 -12.05
C SER A 5 8.29 -16.56 -10.66
N ASN A 6 9.02 -17.57 -10.19
CA ASN A 6 8.91 -18.11 -8.83
C ASN A 6 9.29 -17.07 -7.77
N ALA A 7 10.38 -16.32 -7.95
CA ALA A 7 10.82 -15.31 -6.99
C ALA A 7 9.78 -14.19 -6.82
N ILE A 8 9.17 -13.75 -7.93
CA ILE A 8 8.08 -12.76 -7.91
C ILE A 8 6.87 -13.31 -7.13
N ALA A 9 6.49 -14.56 -7.38
CA ALA A 9 5.39 -15.21 -6.68
C ALA A 9 5.66 -15.36 -5.17
N HIS A 10 6.90 -15.70 -4.79
CA HIS A 10 7.30 -15.77 -3.39
C HIS A 10 7.23 -14.39 -2.72
N ALA A 11 7.82 -13.36 -3.33
CA ALA A 11 7.76 -11.99 -2.81
C ALA A 11 6.32 -11.51 -2.59
N TYR A 12 5.44 -11.74 -3.58
CA TYR A 12 4.02 -11.42 -3.46
C TYR A 12 3.38 -12.12 -2.26
N ARG A 13 3.62 -13.43 -2.07
CA ARG A 13 3.07 -14.20 -0.95
C ARG A 13 3.57 -13.68 0.41
N HIS A 14 4.86 -13.36 0.53
CA HIS A 14 5.45 -12.84 1.76
C HIS A 14 4.89 -11.47 2.11
N LEU A 15 4.82 -10.55 1.14
CA LEU A 15 4.21 -9.23 1.34
C LEU A 15 2.73 -9.34 1.72
N LEU A 16 1.98 -10.20 1.04
CA LEU A 16 0.55 -10.38 1.30
C LEU A 16 0.29 -10.90 2.71
N ARG A 17 1.05 -11.92 3.14
CA ARG A 17 0.92 -12.50 4.49
C ARG A 17 1.27 -11.47 5.56
N SER A 18 2.39 -10.76 5.40
CA SER A 18 2.85 -9.74 6.35
C SER A 18 1.87 -8.57 6.42
N SER A 19 1.33 -8.15 5.27
CA SER A 19 0.29 -7.12 5.18
C SER A 19 -0.96 -7.48 5.98
N TYR A 20 -1.40 -8.74 5.90
CA TYR A 20 -2.56 -9.20 6.68
C TYR A 20 -2.29 -9.22 8.18
N GLN A 21 -1.08 -9.63 8.59
CA GLN A 21 -0.68 -9.61 9.99
C GLN A 21 -0.59 -8.16 10.52
N ALA A 22 -0.02 -7.25 9.73
CA ALA A 22 0.11 -5.84 10.07
C ALA A 22 -1.23 -5.15 10.35
N VAL A 23 -2.29 -5.52 9.62
CA VAL A 23 -3.65 -5.03 9.87
C VAL A 23 -4.48 -5.96 10.77
N ARG A 24 -3.86 -6.96 11.40
CA ARG A 24 -4.52 -7.96 12.26
C ARG A 24 -5.75 -8.61 11.61
N PHE A 25 -5.66 -8.85 10.31
CA PHE A 25 -6.75 -9.40 9.48
C PHE A 25 -8.07 -8.59 9.54
N ALA A 26 -8.01 -7.29 9.89
CA ALA A 26 -9.17 -6.43 10.00
C ALA A 26 -9.86 -6.20 8.64
N LYS A 27 -11.19 -6.14 8.65
CA LYS A 27 -12.01 -5.68 7.51
C LYS A 27 -12.35 -4.20 7.70
N PRO A 28 -12.35 -3.36 6.65
CA PRO A 28 -12.05 -3.66 5.25
C PRO A 28 -10.54 -3.66 4.91
N ALA A 29 -9.67 -3.28 5.86
CA ALA A 29 -8.24 -3.03 5.66
C ALA A 29 -7.49 -4.10 4.86
N ARG A 30 -7.69 -5.39 5.19
CA ARG A 30 -7.04 -6.50 4.48
C ARG A 30 -7.40 -6.58 2.99
N TYR A 31 -8.62 -6.20 2.62
CA TYR A 31 -9.06 -6.25 1.22
C TYR A 31 -8.43 -5.10 0.43
N VAL A 32 -8.36 -3.91 1.03
CA VAL A 32 -7.66 -2.75 0.45
C VAL A 32 -6.19 -3.10 0.15
N LEU A 33 -5.48 -3.68 1.12
CA LEU A 33 -4.07 -4.08 0.94
C LEU A 33 -3.90 -5.16 -0.12
N ARG A 34 -4.75 -6.20 -0.10
CA ARG A 34 -4.71 -7.26 -1.12
C ARG A 34 -4.87 -6.70 -2.52
N ASP A 35 -5.86 -5.83 -2.72
CA ASP A 35 -6.18 -5.32 -4.05
C ASP A 35 -5.12 -4.32 -4.53
N ARG A 36 -4.53 -3.54 -3.61
CA ARG A 36 -3.37 -2.69 -3.90
C ARG A 36 -2.15 -3.51 -4.32
N LEU A 37 -1.76 -4.52 -3.54
CA LEU A 37 -0.66 -5.43 -3.87
C LEU A 37 -0.90 -6.15 -5.19
N ARG A 38 -2.11 -6.68 -5.40
CA ARG A 38 -2.47 -7.37 -6.65
C ARG A 38 -2.36 -6.44 -7.84
N THR A 39 -2.81 -5.20 -7.72
CA THR A 39 -2.68 -4.20 -8.78
C THR A 39 -1.21 -3.93 -9.07
N ALA A 40 -0.43 -3.60 -8.05
CA ALA A 40 1.00 -3.29 -8.18
C ALA A 40 1.78 -4.40 -8.90
N PHE A 41 1.61 -5.66 -8.48
CA PHE A 41 2.30 -6.81 -9.09
C PHE A 41 1.81 -7.16 -10.51
N ARG A 42 0.61 -6.71 -10.91
CA ARG A 42 0.05 -6.98 -12.25
C ARG A 42 0.34 -5.85 -13.24
N THR A 43 0.44 -4.61 -12.76
CA THR A 43 0.66 -3.43 -13.60
C THR A 43 2.14 -3.08 -13.73
N ALA A 44 2.99 -3.52 -12.80
CA ALA A 44 4.42 -3.28 -12.88
C ALA A 44 5.02 -4.02 -14.11
N PRO A 45 5.90 -3.38 -14.89
CA PRO A 45 6.59 -4.05 -15.98
C PRO A 45 7.40 -5.23 -15.42
N PRO A 46 7.45 -6.38 -16.14
CA PRO A 46 8.20 -7.56 -15.71
C PRO A 46 9.71 -7.30 -15.55
N THR A 47 10.23 -6.16 -16.01
CA THR A 47 11.63 -5.75 -15.91
C THR A 47 11.91 -4.78 -14.75
N SER A 48 10.90 -4.33 -14.01
CA SER A 48 11.14 -3.55 -12.79
C SER A 48 11.74 -4.50 -11.75
N GLU A 49 13.07 -4.45 -11.64
CA GLU A 49 13.83 -5.32 -10.73
C GLU A 49 13.28 -5.16 -9.31
N LEU A 50 12.62 -6.21 -8.83
CA LEU A 50 12.24 -6.29 -7.44
C LEU A 50 13.53 -6.29 -6.63
N SER A 51 13.84 -5.15 -6.02
CA SER A 51 15.05 -4.99 -5.21
C SER A 51 14.90 -5.84 -3.95
N PRO A 52 15.77 -6.85 -3.72
CA PRO A 52 15.70 -7.68 -2.51
C PRO A 52 15.79 -6.82 -1.25
N ARG A 53 16.68 -5.83 -1.25
CA ARG A 53 16.86 -4.90 -0.14
C ARG A 53 15.60 -4.08 0.16
N LYS A 54 14.89 -3.64 -0.87
CA LYS A 54 13.64 -2.88 -0.74
C LYS A 54 12.50 -3.77 -0.25
N LEU A 55 12.48 -5.02 -0.70
CA LEU A 55 11.54 -6.05 -0.22
C LEU A 55 11.74 -6.30 1.27
N ASP A 56 12.98 -6.54 1.71
CA ASP A 56 13.30 -6.83 3.12
C ASP A 56 12.88 -5.68 4.04
N ARG A 57 13.23 -4.43 3.69
CA ARG A 57 12.77 -3.25 4.45
C ARG A 57 11.25 -3.11 4.47
N THR A 58 10.57 -3.45 3.39
CA THR A 58 9.10 -3.43 3.34
C THR A 58 8.52 -4.48 4.29
N LEU A 59 9.13 -5.65 4.38
CA LEU A 59 8.74 -6.69 5.33
C LEU A 59 8.99 -6.26 6.78
N GLU A 60 10.15 -5.68 7.08
CA GLU A 60 10.48 -5.12 8.39
C GLU A 60 9.47 -4.04 8.80
N PHE A 61 9.10 -3.13 7.89
CA PHE A 61 8.06 -2.13 8.12
C PHE A 61 6.71 -2.77 8.48
N LEU A 62 6.29 -3.80 7.74
CA LEU A 62 5.03 -4.50 7.99
C LEU A 62 5.06 -5.28 9.31
N GLU A 63 6.19 -5.87 9.67
CA GLU A 63 6.39 -6.54 10.95
C GLU A 63 6.35 -5.53 12.12
N GLY A 64 6.99 -4.37 11.97
CA GLY A 64 6.89 -3.25 12.90
C GLY A 64 5.44 -2.79 13.09
N ALA A 65 4.69 -2.66 11.98
CA ALA A 65 3.27 -2.31 12.01
C ALA A 65 2.37 -3.38 12.67
N ALA A 66 2.80 -4.64 12.66
CA ALA A 66 2.08 -5.76 13.28
C ALA A 66 2.37 -5.91 14.78
N SER A 67 3.61 -5.63 15.19
CA SER A 67 4.11 -5.92 16.54
C SER A 67 3.63 -4.92 17.59
N VAL A 68 3.70 -3.62 17.28
CA VAL A 68 3.40 -2.53 18.21
C VAL A 68 2.48 -1.50 17.59
N ASN A 69 1.74 -0.76 18.43
CA ASN A 69 0.98 0.42 17.98
C ASN A 69 1.91 1.63 17.77
N GLY A 70 2.99 1.42 17.00
CA GLY A 70 4.05 2.39 16.71
C GLY A 70 3.74 3.32 15.55
N TYR A 71 4.79 3.93 15.00
CA TYR A 71 4.67 4.82 13.84
C TYR A 71 4.29 4.06 12.58
N GLU A 72 4.88 2.89 12.35
CA GLU A 72 4.61 2.00 11.23
C GLU A 72 3.14 1.59 11.20
N HIS A 73 2.58 1.22 12.36
CA HIS A 73 1.17 0.89 12.49
C HIS A 73 0.27 2.07 12.13
N ARG A 74 0.56 3.27 12.67
CA ARG A 74 -0.22 4.48 12.40
C ARG A 74 -0.14 4.90 10.93
N LEU A 75 1.06 4.83 10.34
CA LEU A 75 1.30 5.12 8.93
C LEU A 75 0.52 4.15 8.04
N LEU A 76 0.66 2.84 8.26
CA LEU A 76 -0.05 1.82 7.49
C LEU A 76 -1.56 1.99 7.62
N ARG A 77 -2.08 2.25 8.83
CA ARG A 77 -3.51 2.50 9.05
C ARG A 77 -4.00 3.70 8.24
N ASN A 78 -3.27 4.81 8.27
CA ASN A 78 -3.64 6.02 7.53
C ASN A 78 -3.61 5.77 6.02
N LEU A 79 -2.59 5.08 5.51
CA LEU A 79 -2.50 4.68 4.09
C LEU A 79 -3.67 3.81 3.67
N VAL A 80 -4.00 2.79 4.46
CA VAL A 80 -5.13 1.89 4.18
C VAL A 80 -6.45 2.65 4.20
N GLN A 81 -6.63 3.58 5.14
CA GLN A 81 -7.82 4.42 5.18
C GLN A 81 -7.91 5.32 3.95
N TYR A 82 -6.78 5.90 3.51
CA TYR A 82 -6.67 6.72 2.32
C TYR A 82 -7.01 5.92 1.05
N TRP A 83 -6.36 4.78 0.82
CA TRP A 83 -6.65 3.89 -0.31
C TRP A 83 -8.08 3.33 -0.27
N GLY A 84 -8.62 3.10 0.92
CA GLY A 84 -10.00 2.65 1.11
C GLY A 84 -11.04 3.70 0.75
N GLN A 85 -10.70 5.00 0.71
CA GLN A 85 -11.64 6.04 0.27
C GLN A 85 -12.01 5.91 -1.20
N ASP A 86 -11.09 5.41 -2.03
CA ASP A 86 -11.34 5.13 -3.43
C ASP A 86 -12.23 3.88 -3.61
N MET A 87 -12.11 2.90 -2.71
CA MET A 87 -12.90 1.67 -2.75
C MET A 87 -14.32 1.80 -2.18
N HIS A 88 -14.57 2.78 -1.32
CA HIS A 88 -15.84 2.98 -0.62
C HIS A 88 -16.66 4.16 -1.14
N TYR A 89 -16.44 4.61 -2.39
CA TYR A 89 -17.36 5.54 -3.04
C TYR A 89 -18.76 4.91 -3.08
N LYS A 90 -19.66 5.43 -2.24
CA LYS A 90 -21.09 5.11 -2.28
C LYS A 90 -21.75 6.10 -3.24
N PRO A 91 -22.20 5.69 -4.44
CA PRO A 91 -22.99 6.56 -5.29
C PRO A 91 -24.25 6.98 -4.51
N GLY A 92 -24.45 8.29 -4.33
CA GLY A 92 -25.62 8.85 -3.63
C GLY A 92 -25.33 9.73 -2.42
N ARG A 93 -24.12 9.72 -1.85
CA ARG A 93 -23.68 10.83 -0.98
C ARG A 93 -23.01 11.88 -1.85
N THR A 94 -23.72 12.98 -2.12
CA THR A 94 -23.10 14.15 -2.75
C THR A 94 -22.04 14.68 -1.78
N PRO A 95 -20.75 14.64 -2.15
CA PRO A 95 -19.74 15.32 -1.35
C PRO A 95 -20.07 16.82 -1.39
N ARG A 96 -19.76 17.56 -0.32
CA ARG A 96 -19.88 19.03 -0.35
C ARG A 96 -19.10 19.55 -1.57
N ARG A 97 -19.66 20.51 -2.32
CA ARG A 97 -19.10 21.00 -3.60
C ARG A 97 -17.62 21.40 -3.49
N VAL A 98 -17.26 22.06 -2.39
CA VAL A 98 -15.87 22.42 -2.02
C VAL A 98 -14.97 21.18 -1.95
N VAL A 99 -15.44 20.08 -1.36
CA VAL A 99 -14.66 18.83 -1.25
C VAL A 99 -14.40 18.24 -2.63
N VAL A 100 -15.34 18.32 -3.57
CA VAL A 100 -15.16 17.78 -4.93
C VAL A 100 -14.10 18.54 -5.72
N GLU A 101 -14.08 19.87 -5.60
CA GLU A 101 -13.18 20.76 -6.33
C GLU A 101 -11.71 20.58 -5.92
N TYR A 102 -11.43 20.50 -4.62
CA TYR A 102 -10.06 20.35 -4.12
C TYR A 102 -9.60 18.90 -4.01
N ARG A 103 -10.51 17.91 -4.07
CA ARG A 103 -10.17 16.48 -3.97
C ARG A 103 -9.04 16.04 -4.92
N PRO A 104 -9.06 16.35 -6.24
CA PRO A 104 -7.99 15.90 -7.13
C PRO A 104 -6.63 16.51 -6.76
N VAL A 105 -6.59 17.79 -6.37
CA VAL A 105 -5.35 18.46 -5.95
C VAL A 105 -4.81 17.87 -4.65
N ILE A 106 -5.68 17.69 -3.65
CA ILE A 106 -5.31 17.07 -2.36
C ILE A 106 -4.82 15.62 -2.59
N GLN A 107 -5.51 14.85 -3.42
CA GLN A 107 -5.11 13.47 -3.75
C GLN A 107 -3.74 13.45 -4.44
N GLY A 108 -3.49 14.38 -5.37
CA GLY A 108 -2.19 14.53 -6.02
C GLY A 108 -1.06 14.81 -5.03
N ASN A 109 -1.29 15.74 -4.10
CA ASN A 109 -0.31 16.10 -3.06
C ASN A 109 -0.05 14.94 -2.09
N VAL A 110 -1.11 14.24 -1.66
CA VAL A 110 -0.97 13.07 -0.77
C VAL A 110 -0.23 11.94 -1.50
N ASN A 111 -0.55 11.67 -2.76
CA ASN A 111 0.19 10.68 -3.56
C ASN A 111 1.68 11.03 -3.68
N ALA A 112 2.01 12.30 -3.92
CA ALA A 112 3.39 12.76 -3.96
C ALA A 112 4.11 12.54 -2.61
N MET A 113 3.46 12.85 -1.49
CA MET A 113 4.00 12.59 -0.15
C MET A 113 4.21 11.09 0.11
N VAL A 114 3.23 10.23 -0.24
CA VAL A 114 3.35 8.78 -0.05
C VAL A 114 4.51 8.22 -0.87
N ASN A 115 4.64 8.66 -2.13
CA ASN A 115 5.76 8.28 -2.99
C ASN A 115 7.10 8.75 -2.39
N GLU A 116 7.16 9.96 -1.86
CA GLU A 116 8.38 10.49 -1.24
C GLU A 116 8.76 9.74 0.03
N MET A 117 7.78 9.37 0.87
CA MET A 117 8.02 8.51 2.03
C MET A 117 8.55 7.14 1.59
N GLY A 118 7.96 6.53 0.57
CA GLY A 118 8.42 5.24 0.03
C GLY A 118 9.84 5.32 -0.52
N ARG A 119 10.23 6.45 -1.13
CA ARG A 119 11.62 6.73 -1.54
C ARG A 119 12.56 6.89 -0.34
N THR A 120 12.18 7.71 0.64
CA THR A 120 13.01 8.03 1.82
C THR A 120 13.28 6.79 2.68
N LEU A 121 12.26 5.97 2.89
CA LEU A 121 12.34 4.74 3.67
C LEU A 121 12.90 3.56 2.86
N ASP A 122 13.04 3.73 1.54
CA ASP A 122 13.41 2.68 0.59
C ASP A 122 12.54 1.42 0.77
N ILE A 123 11.22 1.60 0.71
CA ILE A 123 10.17 0.57 0.82
C ILE A 123 9.11 0.73 -0.30
N TYR A 124 8.30 -0.29 -0.52
CA TYR A 124 7.19 -0.24 -1.46
C TYR A 124 5.91 0.32 -0.79
N LEU A 125 5.49 1.53 -1.17
CA LEU A 125 4.22 2.18 -0.80
C LEU A 125 3.39 2.55 -2.04
#